data_AF-A0A945AFC6-F1
#
_entry.id   AF-A0A945AFC6-F1
#
_cell.length_a   1.000
_cell.length_b   1.000
_cell.length_c   1.000
_cell.angle_alpha   90.00
_cell.angle_beta   90.00
_cell.angle_gamma   90.00
#
_symmetry.space_group_name_H-M   'P 1'
#
loop_
_entity.id
_entity.type
_entity.pdbx_description
1 polymer ?
#
loop_
_entity_poly.entity_id
_entity_poly.type
_entity_poly.pdbx_seq_one_letter_code
_entity_poly.pdbx_strand_id
1 'polypeptide(L)' 'NEGVSQDVRDELSKRGHTVEVKEGAIAVPVMVYIDQENGKFYAAGDPMARRHAAGL' A
#
# COMPACT_ATOMS: atom_id res chain seq x y z
N ASN A 1 6.65 4.12 10.37
CA ASN A 1 7.19 2.98 9.61
C ASN A 1 7.44 1.76 10.47
N GLU A 2 6.37 1.21 11.04
CA GLU A 2 6.44 -0.02 11.83
C GLU A 2 6.05 -1.27 11.02
N GLY A 3 5.50 -1.08 9.80
CA GLY A 3 5.08 -2.18 8.94
C GLY A 3 6.21 -3.04 8.36
N VAL A 4 7.47 -2.58 8.44
CA VAL A 4 8.66 -3.36 8.11
C VAL A 4 9.67 -3.22 9.25
N SER A 5 10.05 -4.35 9.86
CA SER A 5 10.96 -4.35 11.01
C SER A 5 12.36 -3.83 10.65
N GLN A 6 13.13 -3.44 11.66
CA GLN A 6 14.51 -3.02 11.46
C GLN A 6 15.37 -4.17 10.93
N ASP A 7 15.25 -5.37 11.52
CA ASP A 7 16.03 -6.55 11.10
C ASP A 7 15.87 -6.88 9.61
N VAL A 8 14.66 -6.73 9.06
CA VAL A 8 14.40 -6.94 7.62
C VAL A 8 15.12 -5.88 6.77
N ARG A 9 15.11 -4.62 7.19
CA ARG A 9 15.81 -3.53 6.47
C ARG A 9 17.33 -3.69 6.53
N ASP A 10 17.84 -4.14 7.67
CA ASP A 10 19.27 -4.39 7.87
C ASP A 10 19.74 -5.58 7.01
N GLU A 11 18.97 -6.65 6.94
CA GLU A 11 19.29 -7.81 6.10
C GLU A 11 19.28 -7.45 4.61
N LEU A 12 18.32 -6.64 4.15
CA LEU A 12 18.32 -6.14 2.77
C LEU A 12 19.56 -5.29 2.48
N SER A 13 19.97 -4.45 3.43
CA SER A 13 21.17 -3.62 3.28
C SER A 13 22.44 -4.46 3.22
N LYS A 14 22.56 -5.52 4.05
CA LYS A 14 23.68 -6.48 4.01
C LYS A 14 23.80 -7.19 2.67
N ARG A 15 22.68 -7.43 1.98
CA ARG A 15 22.65 -8.01 0.63
C ARG A 15 22.99 -7.03 -0.49
N GLY A 16 23.29 -5.77 -0.15
CA GLY A 16 23.68 -4.74 -1.09
C GLY A 16 22.54 -3.87 -1.60
N HIS A 17 21.33 -3.97 -1.05
CA HIS A 17 20.24 -3.06 -1.40
C HIS A 17 20.39 -1.71 -0.68
N THR A 18 20.03 -0.62 -1.36
CA THR A 18 19.89 0.69 -0.72
C THR A 18 18.46 0.84 -0.21
N VAL A 19 18.29 0.92 1.11
CA VAL A 19 16.99 1.08 1.76
C VAL A 19 16.93 2.44 2.45
N GLU A 20 15.92 3.24 2.13
CA GLU A 20 15.67 4.53 2.75
C GLU A 20 14.32 4.54 3.47
N VAL A 21 14.28 5.10 4.67
CA VAL A 21 13.06 5.23 5.49
C VAL A 21 12.46 6.62 5.24
N LYS A 22 11.20 6.68 4.77
CA LYS A 22 10.46 7.94 4.56
C LYS A 22 9.47 8.19 5.69
N GLU A 23 9.38 9.40 6.23
CA GLU A 23 8.51 9.67 7.40
C GLU A 23 7.00 9.45 7.15
N GLY A 24 6.55 9.46 5.89
CA GLY A 24 5.16 9.26 5.50
C GLY A 24 4.94 8.11 4.53
N ALA A 25 3.67 7.93 4.13
CA ALA A 25 3.31 6.96 3.10
C ALA A 25 4.05 7.25 1.79
N ILE A 26 4.57 6.19 1.15
CA ILE A 26 5.24 6.31 -0.15
C ILE A 26 4.24 6.69 -1.25
N ALA A 27 3.01 6.17 -1.16
CA ALA A 27 1.91 6.48 -2.07
C ALA A 27 0.56 6.25 -1.37
N VAL A 28 -0.50 6.77 -1.98
CA VAL A 28 -1.90 6.69 -1.50
C VAL A 28 -2.83 6.24 -2.64
N PRO A 29 -2.66 5.01 -3.16
CA PRO A 29 -3.41 4.56 -4.33
C PRO A 29 -4.92 4.41 -4.05
N VAL A 30 -5.71 4.49 -5.12
CA VAL A 30 -7.12 4.07 -5.13
C VAL A 30 -7.22 2.91 -6.11
N MET A 31 -7.83 1.82 -5.66
CA MET A 31 -7.92 0.58 -6.40
C MET A 31 -9.38 0.28 -6.75
N VAL A 32 -9.59 -0.17 -7.97
CA VAL A 32 -10.88 -0.70 -8.45
C VAL A 32 -10.63 -2.09 -9.00
N TYR A 33 -11.46 -3.04 -8.59
CA TYR A 33 -11.48 -4.40 -9.12
C TYR A 33 -12.85 -4.70 -9.71
N ILE A 34 -12.85 -5.25 -10.94
CA ILE A 34 -14.05 -5.58 -11.69
C ILE A 34 -14.20 -7.10 -11.68
N ASP A 35 -15.16 -7.59 -10.91
CA ASP A 35 -15.56 -8.99 -10.88
C ASP A 35 -16.65 -9.20 -11.95
N GLN A 36 -16.21 -9.54 -13.16
CA GLN A 36 -17.09 -9.73 -14.30
C GLN A 36 -18.00 -10.96 -14.15
N GLU A 37 -17.53 -11.99 -13.45
CA GLU A 37 -18.28 -13.23 -13.24
C GLU A 37 -19.53 -12.98 -12.40
N ASN A 38 -19.40 -12.19 -11.34
CA ASN A 38 -20.51 -11.86 -10.45
C ASN A 38 -21.16 -10.50 -10.75
N GLY A 39 -20.69 -9.79 -11.78
CA GLY A 39 -21.17 -8.45 -12.14
C GLY A 39 -20.96 -7.40 -11.04
N LYS A 40 -19.88 -7.54 -10.25
CA LYS A 40 -19.61 -6.67 -9.10
C LYS A 40 -18.38 -5.79 -9.31
N PHE A 41 -18.41 -4.62 -8.69
CA PHE A 41 -17.27 -3.72 -8.61
C PHE A 41 -16.86 -3.56 -7.15
N TYR A 42 -15.58 -3.72 -6.88
CA TYR A 42 -15.00 -3.48 -5.57
C TYR A 42 -14.07 -2.28 -5.66
N ALA A 43 -14.21 -1.36 -4.71
CA ALA A 43 -13.36 -0.19 -4.61
C ALA A 43 -12.71 -0.15 -3.23
N ALA A 44 -11.43 0.22 -3.20
CA ALA A 44 -10.69 0.45 -1.97
C ALA A 44 -9.85 1.72 -2.13
N GLY A 45 -9.95 2.60 -1.15
CA GLY A 45 -9.12 3.79 -1.05
C GLY A 45 -8.55 3.93 0.36
N ASP A 46 -7.45 4.66 0.47
CA ASP A 46 -6.76 4.85 1.75
C ASP A 46 -7.57 5.77 2.69
N PRO A 47 -8.10 5.23 3.81
CA PRO A 47 -8.87 6.02 4.77
C PRO A 47 -8.03 7.07 5.49
N MET A 48 -6.75 6.80 5.74
CA MET A 48 -5.83 7.74 6.40
C MET A 48 -5.54 8.95 5.51
N ALA A 49 -5.53 8.75 4.20
CA ALA A 49 -5.42 9.81 3.20
C ALA A 49 -6.76 10.50 2.87
N ARG A 50 -7.86 10.11 3.53
CA ARG A 50 -9.24 10.56 3.22
C ARG A 50 -9.64 10.35 1.75
N ARG A 51 -9.09 9.32 1.11
CA ARG A 51 -9.45 8.93 -0.26
C ARG A 51 -10.54 7.87 -0.22
N HIS A 52 -11.76 8.27 0.12
CA HIS A 52 -12.89 7.35 0.11
C HIS A 52 -13.19 6.90 -1.32
N ALA A 53 -13.38 5.59 -1.51
CA ALA A 53 -13.83 5.00 -2.77
C ALA A 53 -15.01 4.06 -2.45
N ALA A 54 -16.17 4.35 -3.01
CA ALA A 54 -17.39 3.56 -2.84
C ALA A 54 -18.19 3.51 -4.14
N GLY A 55 -18.94 2.42 -4.32
CA GLY A 55 -19.96 2.32 -5.34
C GLY A 55 -21.27 2.99 -4.90
N LEU A 56 -22.11 3.35 -5.86
CA LEU A 56 -23.50 3.79 -5.64
C LEU A 56 -24.44 2.59 -5.51
#